data_AF-A0A1F4YGF5-F1
#
_entry.id   AF-A0A1F4YGF5-F1
#
_cell.length_a   1.000
_cell.length_b   1.000
_cell.length_c   1.000
_cell.angle_alpha   90.00
_cell.angle_beta   90.00
_cell.angle_gamma   90.00
#
_symmetry.space_group_name_H-M   'P 1'
#
loop_
_entity.id
_entity.type
_entity.pdbx_description
1 polymer ?
#
loop_
_entity_poly.entity_id
_entity_poly.type
_entity_poly.pdbx_seq_one_letter_code
_entity_poly.pdbx_strand_id
1 'polypeptide(L)'
;MDHIAVVNPKLNLIEKILNGQKKIESRWLKNKSAPWDKIKVGEKKYFKDAGKPITAMAEAEKVMETTDMKKAIGLFGSGEWAKGKNYCVLIWMKNPRRIAPFKINKSGFGSATAWLVVEDINKVKII
;
A
#
# COMPACT_ATOMS: atom_id res chain seq x y z
N MET A 1 -1.86 -13.20 -4.21
CA MET A 1 -1.09 -12.14 -4.91
C MET A 1 -0.21 -11.43 -3.90
N ASP A 2 0.86 -10.82 -4.38
CA ASP A 2 1.67 -9.89 -3.61
C ASP A 2 1.43 -8.45 -4.08
N HIS A 3 1.52 -7.52 -3.15
CA HIS A 3 1.32 -6.10 -3.42
C HIS A 3 2.56 -5.29 -3.10
N ILE A 4 2.80 -4.24 -3.88
CA ILE A 4 3.89 -3.31 -3.64
C ILE A 4 3.34 -1.90 -3.52
N ALA A 5 3.46 -1.32 -2.33
CA ALA A 5 3.10 0.05 -2.05
C ALA A 5 4.34 0.94 -2.15
N VAL A 6 4.31 1.89 -3.08
CA VAL A 6 5.30 2.97 -3.16
C VAL A 6 4.81 4.13 -2.31
N VAL A 7 5.62 4.56 -1.34
CA VAL A 7 5.27 5.62 -0.39
C VAL A 7 6.15 6.85 -0.54
N ASN A 8 5.66 7.99 -0.07
CA ASN A 8 6.40 9.25 -0.09
C ASN A 8 7.52 9.23 0.97
N PRO A 9 8.80 9.35 0.59
CA PRO A 9 9.92 9.33 1.52
C PRO A 9 9.85 10.40 2.62
N LYS A 10 9.23 11.56 2.32
CA LYS A 10 9.13 12.68 3.27
C LYS A 10 8.21 12.41 4.45
N LEU A 11 7.31 11.42 4.35
CA LEU A 11 6.31 11.13 5.37
C LEU A 11 6.75 10.09 6.41
N ASN A 12 7.92 9.45 6.19
CA ASN A 12 8.49 8.40 7.01
C ASN A 12 7.50 7.26 7.32
N LEU A 13 6.71 6.85 6.30
CA LEU A 13 5.60 5.92 6.49
C LEU A 13 6.06 4.50 6.81
N ILE A 14 7.18 4.05 6.26
CA ILE A 14 7.71 2.70 6.52
C ILE A 14 8.05 2.54 7.99
N GLU A 15 8.76 3.50 8.59
CA GLU A 15 9.10 3.47 10.02
C GLU A 15 7.86 3.50 10.91
N LYS A 16 6.87 4.34 10.57
CA LYS A 16 5.58 4.38 11.27
C LYS A 16 4.82 3.05 11.19
N ILE A 17 4.93 2.32 10.08
CA ILE A 17 4.33 0.99 9.94
C ILE A 17 5.07 -0.01 10.83
N LEU A 18 6.40 -0.01 10.77
CA LEU A 18 7.26 -0.94 11.51
C LEU A 18 7.16 -0.78 13.02
N ASN A 19 7.01 0.44 13.52
CA ASN A 19 6.87 0.73 14.96
C ASN A 19 5.41 0.71 15.46
N GLY A 20 4.44 0.38 14.59
CA GLY A 20 3.03 0.26 14.94
C GLY A 20 2.25 1.58 15.07
N GLN A 21 2.88 2.73 14.86
CA GLN A 21 2.20 4.04 14.84
C GLN A 21 1.17 4.14 13.70
N LYS A 22 1.45 3.52 12.55
CA LYS A 22 0.55 3.44 11.39
C LYS A 22 0.07 2.01 11.18
N LYS A 23 -1.16 1.75 11.62
CA LYS A 23 -1.82 0.44 11.53
C LYS A 23 -2.62 0.23 10.24
N ILE A 24 -3.02 1.33 9.59
CA ILE A 24 -3.86 1.30 8.39
C ILE A 24 -3.09 1.91 7.23
N GLU A 25 -3.00 1.20 6.11
CA GLU A 25 -2.62 1.76 4.83
C GLU A 25 -3.85 2.19 4.04
N SER A 26 -3.86 3.42 3.54
CA SER A 26 -5.00 4.01 2.83
C SER A 26 -4.65 4.33 1.39
N ARG A 27 -5.58 4.11 0.46
CA ARG A 27 -5.47 4.58 -0.92
C ARG A 27 -6.75 5.30 -1.31
N TRP A 28 -6.60 6.59 -1.58
CA TRP A 28 -7.69 7.50 -1.94
C TRP A 28 -7.62 7.80 -3.44
N LEU A 29 -8.60 7.28 -4.19
CA LEU A 29 -8.54 7.16 -5.64
C LEU A 29 -9.64 7.99 -6.31
N LYS A 30 -9.30 8.62 -7.43
CA LYS A 30 -10.28 9.31 -8.29
C LYS A 30 -11.04 8.33 -9.18
N ASN A 31 -10.33 7.34 -9.72
CA ASN A 31 -10.85 6.27 -10.57
C ASN A 31 -10.61 4.91 -9.89
N LYS A 32 -11.32 3.86 -10.30
CA LYS A 32 -11.02 2.50 -9.84
C LYS A 32 -9.65 2.07 -10.38
N SER A 33 -8.68 1.96 -9.49
CA SER A 33 -7.33 1.45 -9.79
C SER A 33 -6.83 0.63 -8.62
N ALA A 34 -5.76 -0.14 -8.81
CA ALA A 34 -5.18 -0.89 -7.71
C ALA A 34 -4.87 0.03 -6.51
N PRO A 35 -5.20 -0.38 -5.27
CA PRO A 35 -5.63 -1.71 -4.85
C PRO A 35 -7.11 -2.08 -4.95
N TRP A 36 -8.01 -1.20 -5.43
CA TRP A 36 -9.45 -1.46 -5.46
C TRP A 36 -9.78 -2.78 -6.18
N ASP A 37 -10.57 -3.65 -5.54
CA ASP A 37 -10.98 -4.98 -5.98
C ASP A 37 -9.79 -5.92 -6.32
N LYS A 38 -8.62 -5.66 -5.72
CA LYS A 38 -7.39 -6.42 -6.01
C LYS A 38 -6.70 -7.00 -4.79
N ILE A 39 -6.81 -6.38 -3.62
CA ILE A 39 -6.18 -6.89 -2.39
C ILE A 39 -7.18 -7.63 -1.51
N LYS A 40 -6.78 -8.80 -1.03
CA LYS A 40 -7.57 -9.64 -0.13
C LYS A 40 -6.91 -9.79 1.23
N VAL A 41 -7.72 -10.16 2.22
CA VAL A 41 -7.23 -10.54 3.55
C VAL A 41 -6.25 -11.70 3.44
N GLY A 42 -5.16 -11.65 4.18
CA GLY A 42 -4.07 -12.61 4.16
C GLY A 42 -2.95 -12.32 3.15
N GLU A 43 -3.18 -11.45 2.16
CA GLU A 43 -2.17 -11.14 1.14
C GLU A 43 -1.05 -10.24 1.66
N LYS A 44 0.15 -10.42 1.10
CA LYS A 44 1.35 -9.69 1.51
C LYS A 44 1.44 -8.33 0.83
N LYS A 45 1.92 -7.36 1.58
CA LYS A 45 2.23 -6.00 1.11
C LYS A 45 3.69 -5.71 1.40
N TYR A 46 4.41 -5.31 0.37
CA TYR A 46 5.79 -4.86 0.41
C TYR A 46 5.83 -3.35 0.28
N PHE A 47 6.71 -2.71 1.04
CA PHE A 47 6.80 -1.25 1.07
C PHE A 47 8.17 -0.80 0.59
N LYS A 48 8.15 0.23 -0.27
CA LYS A 48 9.33 1.00 -0.65
C LYS A 48 9.04 2.48 -0.66
N ASP A 49 10.04 3.25 -0.27
CA ASP A 49 10.12 4.66 -0.60
C ASP A 49 10.24 4.82 -2.13
N ALA A 50 9.66 5.89 -2.68
CA ALA A 50 9.89 6.27 -4.07
C ALA A 50 11.41 6.37 -4.34
N GLY A 51 11.85 5.75 -5.44
CA GLY A 51 13.28 5.70 -5.83
C GLY A 51 14.16 4.72 -5.02
N LYS A 52 13.67 4.10 -3.95
CA LYS A 52 14.47 3.22 -3.08
C LYS A 52 14.11 1.72 -3.23
N PRO A 53 14.92 0.80 -2.68
CA PRO A 53 14.56 -0.62 -2.59
C PRO A 53 13.31 -0.86 -1.71
N ILE A 54 12.75 -2.07 -1.82
CA ILE A 54 11.83 -2.62 -0.84
C ILE A 54 12.60 -2.89 0.45
N THR A 55 12.04 -2.53 1.60
CA THR A 55 12.73 -2.69 2.90
C THR A 55 11.83 -3.23 4.02
N ALA A 56 10.52 -3.28 3.79
CA ALA A 56 9.55 -3.76 4.78
C ALA A 56 8.41 -4.52 4.12
N MET A 57 7.76 -5.36 4.91
CA MET A 57 6.50 -5.99 4.54
C MET A 57 5.52 -6.06 5.71
N ALA A 58 4.25 -6.26 5.39
CA ALA A 58 3.17 -6.58 6.31
C ALA A 58 2.12 -7.45 5.59
N GLU A 59 1.15 -7.97 6.34
CA GLU A 59 0.03 -8.76 5.80
C GLU A 59 -1.28 -7.97 5.88
N ALA A 60 -2.22 -8.23 4.97
CA ALA A 60 -3.57 -7.70 5.07
C ALA A 60 -4.34 -8.43 6.18
N GLU A 61 -4.64 -7.73 7.26
CA GLU A 61 -5.48 -8.26 8.34
C GLU A 61 -6.96 -8.04 8.02
N LYS A 62 -7.31 -6.85 7.56
CA LYS A 62 -8.65 -6.47 7.13
C LYS A 62 -8.54 -5.54 5.93
N VAL A 63 -9.46 -5.69 4.98
CA VAL A 63 -9.60 -4.81 3.83
C VAL A 63 -11.00 -4.22 3.85
N MET A 64 -11.10 -2.90 3.66
CA MET A 64 -12.37 -2.24 3.41
C MET A 64 -12.24 -1.39 2.15
N GLU A 65 -13.20 -1.55 1.26
CA GLU A 65 -13.36 -0.73 0.07
C GLU A 65 -14.67 0.03 0.19
N THR A 66 -14.66 1.33 -0.10
CA THR A 66 -15.87 2.13 -0.03
C THR A 66 -15.83 3.34 -0.94
N THR A 67 -17.00 3.72 -1.42
CA THR A 67 -17.26 5.01 -2.08
C THR A 67 -17.80 6.06 -1.10
N ASP A 68 -18.13 5.66 0.14
CA ASP A 68 -18.55 6.57 1.20
C ASP A 68 -17.33 7.20 1.88
N MET A 69 -17.00 8.43 1.45
CA MET A 69 -15.86 9.16 1.98
C MET A 69 -16.03 9.53 3.46
N LYS A 70 -17.27 9.76 3.95
CA LYS A 70 -17.49 10.07 5.37
C LYS A 70 -17.13 8.86 6.23
N LYS A 71 -17.56 7.67 5.82
CA LYS A 71 -17.20 6.41 6.46
C LYS A 71 -15.68 6.17 6.42
N ALA A 72 -15.05 6.38 5.27
CA ALA A 72 -13.61 6.21 5.13
C ALA A 72 -12.81 7.16 6.05
N ILE A 73 -13.21 8.43 6.11
CA ILE A 73 -12.58 9.45 6.97
C ILE A 73 -12.75 9.08 8.44
N GLY A 74 -13.95 8.68 8.86
CA GLY A 74 -14.21 8.27 10.25
C GLY A 74 -13.36 7.07 10.68
N LEU A 75 -13.13 6.10 9.78
CA LEU A 75 -12.32 4.93 10.07
C LEU A 75 -10.81 5.19 10.01
N PHE A 76 -10.35 6.05 9.09
CA PHE A 76 -8.94 6.38 8.96
C PHE A 76 -8.48 7.43 9.98
N GLY A 77 -9.38 8.30 10.42
CA GLY A 77 -9.11 9.39 11.37
C GLY A 77 -8.62 10.69 10.73
N SER A 78 -8.56 10.78 9.39
CA SER A 78 -8.18 12.01 8.68
C SER A 78 -8.82 12.09 7.30
N GLY A 79 -9.21 13.31 6.88
CA GLY A 79 -9.76 13.62 5.56
C GLY A 79 -8.80 14.34 4.62
N GLU A 80 -7.54 14.54 5.02
CA GLU A 80 -6.52 15.27 4.25
C GLU A 80 -6.41 14.78 2.79
N TRP A 81 -6.53 13.47 2.59
CA TRP A 81 -6.35 12.82 1.29
C TRP A 81 -7.64 12.56 0.52
N ALA A 82 -8.81 12.88 1.10
CA ALA A 82 -10.12 12.52 0.56
C ALA A 82 -10.64 13.50 -0.51
N LYS A 83 -10.13 14.73 -0.56
CA LYS A 83 -10.64 15.78 -1.46
C LYS A 83 -10.56 15.35 -2.93
N GLY A 84 -11.70 15.37 -3.61
CA GLY A 84 -11.82 15.01 -5.04
C GLY A 84 -11.62 13.52 -5.34
N LYS A 85 -11.78 12.65 -4.34
CA LYS A 85 -11.66 11.20 -4.47
C LYS A 85 -13.05 10.55 -4.42
N ASN A 86 -13.21 9.49 -5.20
CA ASN A 86 -14.48 8.78 -5.35
C ASN A 86 -14.43 7.39 -4.72
N TYR A 87 -13.23 6.87 -4.47
CA TYR A 87 -13.01 5.52 -3.96
C TYR A 87 -11.93 5.55 -2.88
N CYS A 88 -12.11 4.73 -1.85
CA CYS A 88 -11.12 4.54 -0.80
C CYS A 88 -10.93 3.06 -0.50
N VAL A 89 -9.68 2.66 -0.35
CA VAL A 89 -9.28 1.35 0.16
C VAL A 89 -8.53 1.57 1.48
N LEU A 90 -9.03 0.99 2.55
CA LEU A 90 -8.39 0.96 3.87
C LEU A 90 -7.93 -0.46 4.16
N ILE A 91 -6.67 -0.60 4.54
CA ILE A 91 -6.02 -1.88 4.70
C ILE A 91 -5.36 -1.92 6.08
N TRP A 92 -5.97 -2.64 7.00
CA TRP A 92 -5.36 -2.92 8.30
C TRP A 92 -4.21 -3.91 8.10
N MET A 93 -3.11 -3.64 8.80
CA MET A 93 -1.86 -4.39 8.67
C MET A 93 -1.55 -5.14 9.95
N LYS A 94 -1.15 -6.40 9.79
CA LYS A 94 -0.55 -7.22 10.84
C LYS A 94 0.85 -7.65 10.46
N ASN A 95 1.62 -8.07 11.46
CA ASN A 95 2.98 -8.59 11.32
C ASN A 95 3.93 -7.68 10.51
N PRO A 96 3.95 -6.34 10.74
CA PRO A 96 4.90 -5.48 10.05
C PRO A 96 6.32 -5.85 10.45
N ARG A 97 7.20 -6.04 9.48
CA ARG A 97 8.61 -6.39 9.73
C ARG A 97 9.53 -5.85 8.66
N ARG A 98 10.78 -5.57 9.08
CA ARG A 98 11.88 -5.31 8.14
C ARG A 98 12.22 -6.60 7.40
N ILE A 99 12.67 -6.43 6.16
CA ILE A 99 13.19 -7.52 5.34
C ILE A 99 14.49 -7.09 4.68
N ALA A 100 15.30 -8.06 4.26
CA ALA A 100 16.51 -7.78 3.49
C ALA A 100 16.15 -6.91 2.27
N PRO A 101 16.84 -5.78 2.04
CA PRO A 101 16.50 -4.90 0.95
C PRO A 101 16.64 -5.58 -0.41
N PHE A 102 15.72 -5.28 -1.33
CA PHE A 102 15.82 -5.72 -2.73
C PHE A 102 15.13 -4.74 -3.67
N LYS A 103 15.59 -4.68 -4.92
CA LYS A 103 14.96 -3.89 -5.97
C LYS A 103 13.90 -4.71 -6.71
N ILE A 104 13.11 -4.04 -7.53
CA ILE A 104 12.12 -4.70 -8.39
C ILE A 104 12.24 -4.20 -9.82
N ASN A 105 12.00 -5.09 -10.78
CA ASN A 105 11.75 -4.73 -12.16
C ASN A 105 10.32 -4.19 -12.28
N LYS A 106 10.17 -2.91 -12.66
CA LYS A 106 8.88 -2.23 -12.85
C LYS A 106 8.45 -2.16 -14.32
N SER A 107 9.18 -2.78 -15.25
CA SER A 107 8.79 -2.81 -16.66
C SER A 107 7.39 -3.40 -16.82
N GLY A 108 6.55 -2.75 -17.63
CA GLY A 108 5.16 -3.16 -17.86
C GLY A 108 4.12 -2.62 -16.86
N PHE A 109 4.52 -2.00 -15.75
CA PHE A 109 3.57 -1.47 -14.74
C PHE A 109 3.19 0.01 -14.95
N GLY A 110 3.74 0.67 -15.97
CA GLY A 110 3.55 2.10 -16.23
C GLY A 110 4.47 3.01 -15.40
N SER A 111 4.81 4.18 -15.95
CA SER A 111 5.53 5.22 -15.22
C SER A 111 4.64 5.81 -14.13
N ALA A 112 5.22 6.12 -12.96
CA ALA A 112 4.53 6.70 -11.80
C ALA A 112 3.46 5.83 -11.07
N THR A 113 3.41 4.52 -11.31
CA THR A 113 2.50 3.63 -10.56
C THR A 113 2.92 3.49 -9.08
N ALA A 114 2.01 3.91 -8.19
CA ALA A 114 2.18 3.91 -6.72
C ALA A 114 1.72 2.60 -6.04
N TRP A 115 1.05 1.72 -6.78
CA TRP A 115 0.61 0.41 -6.30
C TRP A 115 0.75 -0.65 -7.38
N LEU A 116 1.54 -1.68 -7.12
CA LEU A 116 1.70 -2.81 -8.04
C LEU A 116 1.02 -4.04 -7.43
N VAL A 117 0.40 -4.83 -8.31
CA VAL A 117 -0.17 -6.13 -7.99
C VAL A 117 0.61 -7.15 -8.81
N VAL A 118 1.23 -8.12 -8.14
CA VAL A 118 2.05 -9.15 -8.78
C VAL A 118 1.62 -10.50 -8.27
N GLU A 119 1.76 -11.55 -9.08
CA GLU A 119 1.40 -12.90 -8.65
C GLU A 119 2.28 -13.35 -7.48
N ASP A 120 3.58 -13.10 -7.61
CA ASP A 120 4.62 -13.43 -6.64
C ASP A 120 5.73 -12.36 -6.72
N ILE A 121 6.13 -11.83 -5.56
CA ILE A 121 7.21 -10.84 -5.44
C ILE A 121 8.53 -11.32 -6.06
N ASN A 122 8.80 -12.62 -6.05
CA ASN A 122 10.03 -13.21 -6.58
C ASN A 122 10.12 -13.10 -8.10
N LYS A 123 8.98 -13.02 -8.81
CA LYS A 123 8.95 -12.85 -10.28
C LYS A 123 9.41 -11.46 -10.73
N VAL A 124 9.31 -10.47 -9.84
CA VAL A 124 9.72 -9.07 -10.14
C VAL A 124 10.93 -8.63 -9.34
N LYS A 125 11.42 -9.44 -8.39
CA LYS A 125 12.58 -9.14 -7.57
C LYS A 125 13.85 -9.12 -8.43
N ILE A 126 14.65 -8.08 -8.25
CA ILE A 126 16.01 -7.94 -8.77
C ILE A 126 16.92 -7.51 -7.62
N ILE A 127 18.24 -7.70 -7.77
CA ILE A 127 19.28 -7.50 -6.74
C ILE A 127 19.01 -6.29 -5.84
#